data_AF-A0A2V7CTM7-F1
#
_entry.id   AF-A0A2V7CTM7-F1
#
_cell.length_a   1.000
_cell.length_b   1.000
_cell.length_c   1.000
_cell.angle_alpha   90.00
_cell.angle_beta   90.00
_cell.angle_gamma   90.00
#
_symmetry.space_group_name_H-M   'P 1'
#
loop_
_entity.id
_entity.type
_entity.pdbx_description
1 polymer ?
#
loop_
_entity_poly.entity_id
_entity_poly.type
_entity_poly.pdbx_seq_one_letter_code
_entity_poly.pdbx_strand_id
1 'polypeptide(L)'
;MRGTLAVYQKELATYFRSPIAYYVVAVFLLGTGYFFLYNVFLTGETTMAGTLQNMGILLLTLAPVISMRLFSAEYGAGTAELLLTLPLTPWQIVLGKYLGAVTILLLISVGTVVDLVPLYLFGTPETTTILAGYIGFVLLGMACLAVGELFSVLTHNQIV
;
A
#
# COMPACT_ATOMS: atom_id res chain seq x y z
N MET A 1 -16.15 -13.24 -13.83
CA MET A 1 -15.94 -12.02 -13.00
C MET A 1 -16.49 -12.13 -11.58
N ARG A 2 -17.48 -13.00 -11.27
CA ARG A 2 -17.96 -13.18 -9.89
C ARG A 2 -16.88 -13.71 -8.92
N GLY A 3 -16.00 -14.60 -9.39
CA GLY A 3 -14.93 -15.18 -8.58
C GLY A 3 -13.87 -14.16 -8.12
N THR A 4 -13.41 -13.28 -9.02
CA THR A 4 -12.48 -12.19 -8.69
C THR A 4 -13.03 -11.28 -7.61
N LEU A 5 -14.29 -10.86 -7.73
CA LEU A 5 -14.93 -9.96 -6.78
C LEU A 5 -15.09 -10.63 -5.40
N ALA A 6 -15.41 -11.92 -5.37
CA ALA A 6 -15.53 -12.67 -4.12
C ALA A 6 -14.19 -12.77 -3.37
N VAL A 7 -13.09 -13.05 -4.09
CA VAL A 7 -11.74 -13.06 -3.52
C VAL A 7 -11.37 -11.68 -2.99
N TYR A 8 -11.59 -10.64 -3.80
CA TYR A 8 -11.33 -9.25 -3.40
C TYR A 8 -12.08 -8.82 -2.13
N GLN A 9 -13.38 -9.13 -2.03
CA GLN A 9 -14.18 -8.81 -0.84
C GLN A 9 -13.70 -9.57 0.40
N LYS A 10 -13.33 -10.84 0.23
CA LYS A 10 -12.75 -11.66 1.31
C LYS A 10 -11.42 -11.06 1.79
N GLU A 11 -10.56 -10.64 0.86
CA GLU A 11 -9.26 -10.05 1.21
C GLU A 11 -9.43 -8.71 1.93
N LEU A 12 -10.26 -7.81 1.40
CA LEU A 12 -10.60 -6.56 2.09
C LEU A 12 -11.10 -6.79 3.51
N ALA A 13 -12.05 -7.71 3.69
CA ALA A 13 -12.56 -8.04 5.02
C ALA A 13 -11.46 -8.60 5.94
N THR A 14 -10.51 -9.35 5.40
CA THR A 14 -9.36 -9.88 6.14
C THR A 14 -8.41 -8.77 6.55
N TYR A 15 -8.13 -7.80 5.68
CA TYR A 15 -7.34 -6.61 6.00
C TYR A 15 -7.99 -5.80 7.13
N PHE A 16 -9.27 -5.45 7.01
CA PHE A 16 -9.97 -4.64 8.02
C PHE A 16 -10.24 -5.35 9.35
N ARG A 17 -10.23 -6.69 9.37
CA ARG A 17 -10.31 -7.46 10.62
C ARG A 17 -8.96 -7.67 11.27
N SER A 18 -7.87 -7.49 10.54
CA SER A 18 -6.53 -7.74 11.05
C SER A 18 -5.94 -6.49 11.73
N PRO A 19 -5.53 -6.58 13.01
CA PRO A 19 -4.93 -5.44 13.72
C PRO A 19 -3.62 -4.95 13.08
N ILE A 20 -2.91 -5.82 12.35
CA ILE A 20 -1.66 -5.50 11.68
C ILE A 20 -1.88 -4.49 10.54
N ALA A 21 -3.01 -4.55 9.82
CA ALA A 21 -3.28 -3.60 8.73
C ALA A 21 -3.37 -2.16 9.25
N TYR A 22 -4.04 -1.97 10.39
CA TYR A 22 -4.10 -0.67 11.06
C TYR A 22 -2.73 -0.21 11.54
N TYR A 23 -1.89 -1.12 12.05
CA TYR A 23 -0.53 -0.79 12.46
C TYR A 23 0.31 -0.28 11.28
N VAL A 24 0.27 -0.96 10.13
CA VAL A 24 1.01 -0.54 8.92
C VAL A 24 0.53 0.83 8.43
N VAL A 25 -0.79 1.04 8.37
CA VAL A 25 -1.38 2.33 7.98
C VAL A 25 -0.95 3.44 8.95
N ALA A 26 -0.99 3.18 10.26
CA ALA A 26 -0.59 4.15 11.27
C ALA A 26 0.89 4.51 11.20
N VAL A 27 1.77 3.52 11.08
CA VAL A 27 3.22 3.75 10.93
C VAL A 27 3.53 4.53 9.66
N PHE A 28 2.86 4.20 8.55
CA PHE A 28 3.03 4.94 7.31
C PHE A 28 2.61 6.40 7.48
N LEU A 29 1.38 6.66 7.95
CA LEU A 29 0.85 8.03 8.12
C LEU A 29 1.65 8.87 9.11
N LEU A 30 2.08 8.27 10.24
CA LEU A 30 2.92 8.97 11.21
C LEU A 30 4.31 9.25 10.65
N GLY A 31 4.88 8.30 9.90
CA GLY A 31 6.16 8.48 9.23
C GLY A 31 6.10 9.60 8.20
N THR A 32 5.09 9.62 7.33
CA THR A 32 4.92 10.67 6.33
C THR A 32 4.63 12.02 6.97
N GLY A 33 3.78 12.07 8.00
CA GLY A 33 3.49 13.28 8.74
C GLY A 33 4.72 13.85 9.45
N TYR A 34 5.59 13.00 10.00
CA TYR A 34 6.87 13.43 10.57
C TYR A 34 7.80 14.02 9.50
N PHE A 35 7.96 13.35 8.36
CA PHE A 35 8.77 13.88 7.25
C PHE A 35 8.20 15.19 6.72
N PHE A 36 6.87 15.31 6.62
CA PHE A 36 6.21 16.54 6.21
C PHE A 36 6.52 17.69 7.18
N LEU A 37 6.35 17.46 8.48
CA LEU A 37 6.68 18.46 9.50
C LEU A 37 8.15 18.87 9.44
N TYR A 38 9.05 17.91 9.28
CA TYR A 38 10.48 18.18 9.15
C TYR A 38 10.80 19.05 7.91
N ASN A 39 10.30 18.68 6.73
CA ASN A 39 10.61 19.39 5.50
C ASN A 39 9.98 20.80 5.43
N VAL A 40 8.75 20.95 5.93
CA VAL A 40 8.05 22.23 5.85
C VAL A 40 8.43 23.17 7.00
N PHE A 41 8.52 22.68 8.23
CA PHE A 41 8.75 23.56 9.40
C PHE A 41 10.22 23.75 9.76
N LEU A 42 11.09 22.74 9.59
CA LEU A 42 12.52 22.89 9.94
C LEU A 42 13.36 23.43 8.78
N THR A 43 13.16 22.94 7.56
CA THR A 43 13.90 23.40 6.38
C THR A 43 13.25 24.58 5.67
N GLY A 44 11.99 24.90 5.96
CA GLY A 44 11.27 26.03 5.37
C GLY A 44 10.97 25.85 3.88
N GLU A 45 11.04 24.61 3.38
CA GLU A 45 10.71 24.32 1.99
C GLU A 45 9.19 24.37 1.79
N THR A 46 8.74 25.22 0.87
CA THR A 46 7.33 25.31 0.46
C THR A 46 6.96 24.25 -0.58
N THR A 47 7.90 23.39 -0.96
CA THR A 47 7.73 22.37 -2.00
C THR A 47 7.48 21.00 -1.39
N MET A 48 6.60 20.23 -2.03
CA MET A 48 6.26 18.86 -1.61
C MET A 48 7.24 17.81 -2.14
N ALA A 49 8.23 18.20 -2.94
CA ALA A 49 9.13 17.27 -3.62
C ALA A 49 9.94 16.41 -2.63
N GLY A 50 10.54 17.04 -1.61
CA GLY A 50 11.29 16.33 -0.57
C GLY A 50 10.40 15.39 0.26
N THR A 51 9.18 15.82 0.58
CA THR A 51 8.22 14.98 1.31
C THR A 51 7.81 13.75 0.48
N LEU A 52 7.46 13.93 -0.80
CA LEU A 52 7.12 12.84 -1.73
C LEU A 52 8.27 11.85 -1.92
N GLN A 53 9.52 12.32 -1.97
CA GLN A 53 10.69 11.44 -2.05
C GLN A 53 10.82 10.55 -0.80
N ASN A 54 10.67 11.15 0.39
CA ASN A 54 10.71 10.41 1.65
C ASN A 54 9.55 9.41 1.76
N MET A 55 8.35 9.79 1.28
CA MET A 55 7.21 8.87 1.16
C MET A 55 7.52 7.68 0.25
N GLY A 56 8.20 7.90 -0.88
CA GLY A 56 8.62 6.83 -1.78
C GLY A 56 9.59 5.84 -1.12
N ILE A 57 10.55 6.33 -0.34
CA ILE A 57 11.49 5.50 0.42
C ILE A 57 10.76 4.68 1.50
N LEU A 58 9.85 5.31 2.25
CA LEU A 58 8.99 4.62 3.23
C LEU A 58 8.12 3.56 2.57
N LEU A 59 7.57 3.85 1.40
CA LEU A 59 6.79 2.87 0.65
C LEU A 59 7.64 1.69 0.23
N LEU A 60 8.89 1.90 -0.21
CA LEU A 60 9.77 0.82 -0.65
C LEU A 60 10.16 -0.12 0.50
N THR A 61 10.28 0.41 1.72
CA THR A 61 10.53 -0.40 2.93
C THR A 61 9.27 -1.12 3.44
N LEU A 62 8.10 -0.51 3.29
CA LEU A 62 6.82 -1.08 3.74
C LEU A 62 6.12 -1.95 2.69
N ALA A 63 6.44 -1.81 1.40
CA ALA A 63 5.85 -2.59 0.32
C ALA A 63 6.05 -4.11 0.51
N PRO A 64 7.24 -4.61 0.90
CA PRO A 64 7.42 -6.02 1.24
C PRO A 64 6.52 -6.47 2.39
N VAL A 65 6.32 -5.63 3.40
CA VAL A 65 5.46 -5.95 4.55
C VAL A 65 4.00 -6.09 4.13
N ILE A 66 3.53 -5.22 3.22
CA ILE A 66 2.18 -5.26 2.66
C ILE A 66 2.01 -6.48 1.73
N SER A 67 3.02 -6.78 0.91
CA SER A 67 2.95 -7.82 -0.11
C SER A 67 3.20 -9.23 0.42
N MET A 68 4.12 -9.41 1.37
CA MET A 68 4.49 -10.72 1.90
C MET A 68 3.28 -11.42 2.48
N ARG A 69 2.29 -10.70 3.02
CA ARG A 69 1.13 -11.29 3.69
C ARG A 69 0.05 -11.87 2.77
N LEU A 70 0.07 -11.56 1.47
CA LEU A 70 -1.02 -11.92 0.53
C LEU A 70 -1.17 -13.42 0.32
N PHE A 71 -0.07 -14.15 0.14
CA PHE A 71 -0.11 -15.61 -0.04
C PHE A 71 0.51 -16.37 1.13
N SER A 72 1.56 -15.83 1.76
CA SER A 72 2.25 -16.52 2.86
C SER A 72 1.35 -16.79 4.08
N ALA A 73 0.34 -15.96 4.33
CA ALA A 73 -0.64 -16.19 5.40
C ALA A 73 -1.54 -17.39 5.11
N GLU A 74 -1.82 -17.67 3.84
CA GLU A 74 -2.64 -18.82 3.43
C GLU A 74 -1.83 -20.11 3.36
N TYR A 75 -0.56 -20.03 2.97
CA TYR A 75 0.39 -21.14 3.07
C TYR A 75 0.65 -21.52 4.54
N GLY A 76 0.89 -20.54 5.41
CA GLY A 76 1.08 -20.77 6.85
C GLY A 76 -0.16 -21.30 7.57
N ALA A 77 -1.36 -20.93 7.10
CA ALA A 77 -2.63 -21.40 7.65
C ALA A 77 -3.15 -22.70 6.98
N GLY A 78 -2.44 -23.27 6.01
CA GLY A 78 -2.86 -24.46 5.25
C GLY A 78 -4.14 -24.27 4.43
N THR A 79 -4.58 -23.04 4.22
CA THR A 79 -5.83 -22.72 3.48
C THR A 79 -5.59 -22.54 1.99
N ALA A 80 -4.33 -22.49 1.54
CA ALA A 80 -3.97 -22.44 0.12
C ALA A 80 -4.53 -23.64 -0.66
N GLU A 81 -4.49 -24.85 -0.09
CA GLU A 81 -5.03 -26.06 -0.74
C GLU A 81 -6.56 -26.03 -0.88
N LEU A 82 -7.25 -25.47 0.12
CA LEU A 82 -8.70 -25.23 0.07
C LEU A 82 -9.07 -24.18 -0.99
N LEU A 83 -8.23 -23.17 -1.19
CA LEU A 83 -8.47 -22.14 -2.19
C LEU A 83 -8.26 -22.62 -3.62
N LEU A 84 -7.29 -23.51 -3.82
CA LEU A 84 -6.99 -24.12 -5.12
C LEU A 84 -7.96 -25.25 -5.51
N THR A 85 -8.67 -25.83 -4.53
CA THR A 85 -9.71 -26.84 -4.77
C THR A 85 -11.08 -26.24 -5.09
N LEU A 86 -11.28 -24.93 -4.85
CA LEU A 86 -12.46 -24.21 -5.31
C LEU A 86 -12.48 -24.12 -6.84
N PRO A 87 -13.67 -24.03 -7.47
CA PRO A 87 -13.81 -23.87 -8.92
C PRO A 87 -13.47 -22.44 -9.38
N LEU A 88 -12.31 -21.93 -8.97
CA LEU A 88 -11.78 -20.62 -9.29
C LEU A 88 -10.53 -20.78 -10.17
N THR A 89 -10.47 -20.01 -11.25
CA THR A 89 -9.26 -19.97 -12.09
C THR A 89 -8.13 -19.27 -11.34
N PRO A 90 -6.87 -19.72 -11.45
CA PRO A 90 -5.72 -19.09 -10.79
C PRO A 90 -5.62 -17.57 -11.03
N TRP A 91 -5.92 -17.12 -12.25
CA TRP A 91 -5.92 -15.68 -12.57
C TRP A 91 -6.91 -14.84 -11.76
N GLN A 92 -8.04 -15.42 -11.37
CA GLN A 92 -9.02 -14.71 -10.56
C GLN A 92 -8.56 -14.53 -9.12
N ILE A 93 -7.74 -15.46 -8.62
CA ILE A 93 -7.19 -15.40 -7.27
C ILE A 93 -6.11 -14.30 -7.20
N VAL A 94 -5.17 -14.33 -8.15
CA VAL A 94 -4.10 -13.33 -8.26
C VAL A 94 -4.68 -11.91 -8.40
N LEU A 95 -5.60 -11.70 -9.36
CA LEU A 95 -6.19 -10.37 -9.55
C LEU A 95 -6.99 -9.90 -8.32
N GLY A 96 -7.71 -10.80 -7.65
CA GLY A 96 -8.47 -10.43 -6.45
C GLY A 96 -7.56 -9.98 -5.30
N LYS A 97 -6.45 -10.69 -5.09
CA LYS A 97 -5.44 -10.38 -4.07
C LYS A 97 -4.68 -9.10 -4.39
N TYR A 98 -4.20 -8.96 -5.62
CA TYR A 98 -3.56 -7.74 -6.10
C TYR A 98 -4.45 -6.50 -5.87
N LEU A 99 -5.72 -6.56 -6.29
CA LEU A 99 -6.68 -5.47 -6.10
C LEU A 99 -6.90 -5.14 -4.62
N GLY A 100 -6.91 -6.15 -3.74
CA GLY A 100 -6.95 -5.95 -2.28
C GLY A 100 -5.76 -5.12 -1.80
N ALA A 101 -4.54 -5.48 -2.19
CA ALA A 101 -3.34 -4.72 -1.82
C ALA A 101 -3.34 -3.29 -2.39
N VAL A 102 -3.76 -3.12 -3.65
CA VAL A 102 -3.90 -1.80 -4.29
C VAL A 102 -4.89 -0.91 -3.55
N THR A 103 -5.98 -1.46 -3.01
CA THR A 103 -6.91 -0.63 -2.22
C THR A 103 -6.30 -0.12 -0.93
N ILE A 104 -5.47 -0.92 -0.24
CA ILE A 104 -4.76 -0.46 0.96
C ILE A 104 -3.76 0.63 0.60
N LEU A 105 -3.02 0.47 -0.50
CA LEU A 105 -2.13 1.50 -1.05
C LEU A 105 -2.89 2.82 -1.30
N LEU A 106 -4.04 2.76 -1.97
CA LEU A 106 -4.86 3.92 -2.25
C LEU A 106 -5.39 4.56 -0.96
N LEU A 107 -5.81 3.77 0.02
CA LEU A 107 -6.31 4.27 1.30
C LEU A 107 -5.23 5.03 2.06
N ILE A 108 -4.01 4.48 2.09
CA ILE A 108 -2.84 5.13 2.67
C ILE A 108 -2.51 6.44 1.91
N SER A 109 -2.53 6.41 0.58
CA SER A 109 -2.28 7.59 -0.27
C SER A 109 -3.31 8.69 -0.06
N VAL A 110 -4.58 8.34 0.15
CA VAL A 110 -5.65 9.31 0.47
C VAL A 110 -5.44 9.88 1.87
N GLY A 111 -4.97 9.08 2.83
CA GLY A 111 -4.67 9.54 4.18
C GLY A 111 -3.58 10.62 4.21
N THR A 112 -2.58 10.55 3.34
CA THR A 112 -1.53 11.58 3.25
C THR A 112 -1.99 12.88 2.60
N VAL A 113 -3.17 12.92 1.96
CA VAL A 113 -3.76 14.17 1.45
C VAL A 113 -4.04 15.16 2.60
N VAL A 114 -4.19 14.67 3.84
CA VAL A 114 -4.30 15.52 5.03
C VAL A 114 -3.09 16.46 5.18
N ASP A 115 -1.90 16.04 4.76
CA ASP A 115 -0.69 16.84 4.79
C ASP A 115 -0.73 18.02 3.79
N LEU A 116 -1.61 17.97 2.78
CA LEU A 116 -1.80 19.09 1.84
C LEU A 116 -2.52 20.27 2.48
N VAL A 117 -3.36 20.05 3.50
CA VAL A 117 -4.17 21.09 4.14
C VAL A 117 -3.32 22.25 4.67
N PRO A 118 -2.30 22.03 5.53
CA PRO A 118 -1.42 23.12 5.99
C PRO A 118 -0.63 23.76 4.83
N LEU A 119 -0.27 23.01 3.79
CA LEU A 119 0.48 23.54 2.66
C LEU A 119 -0.34 24.56 1.84
N TYR A 120 -1.63 24.31 1.63
CA TYR A 120 -2.53 25.26 0.95
C TYR A 120 -2.92 26.45 1.81
N LEU A 121 -2.87 26.32 3.14
CA LEU A 121 -3.20 27.42 4.06
C LEU A 121 -2.01 28.37 4.27
N PHE A 122 -0.78 27.85 4.31
CA PHE A 122 0.42 28.61 4.71
C PHE A 122 1.47 28.77 3.62
N GLY A 123 1.33 28.12 2.45
CA GLY A 123 2.30 28.15 1.36
C GLY A 123 1.71 28.55 0.01
N THR A 124 2.58 28.61 -1.01
CA THR A 124 2.20 28.74 -2.44
C THR A 124 2.48 27.43 -3.16
N PRO A 125 1.67 26.38 -2.95
CA PRO A 125 1.96 25.07 -3.48
C PRO A 125 1.80 25.00 -5.00
N GLU A 126 2.77 24.38 -5.67
CA GLU A 126 2.64 24.00 -7.08
C GLU A 126 1.75 22.75 -7.20
N THR A 127 0.45 22.96 -7.41
CA THR A 127 -0.54 21.87 -7.53
C THR A 127 -0.17 20.85 -8.60
N THR A 128 0.41 21.26 -9.72
CA THR A 128 0.82 20.38 -10.82
C THR A 128 1.89 19.38 -10.36
N THR A 129 2.90 19.86 -9.65
CA THR A 129 4.02 19.05 -9.14
C THR A 129 3.53 18.06 -8.09
N ILE A 130 2.60 18.48 -7.22
CA ILE A 130 1.97 17.62 -6.22
C ILE A 130 1.19 16.49 -6.89
N LEU A 131 0.34 16.83 -7.87
CA LEU A 131 -0.53 15.87 -8.54
C LEU A 131 0.29 14.84 -9.33
N ALA A 132 1.33 15.29 -10.05
CA ALA A 132 2.28 14.41 -10.71
C ALA A 132 3.02 13.49 -9.72
N GLY A 133 3.42 14.03 -8.57
CA GLY A 133 4.07 13.27 -7.51
C GLY A 133 3.18 12.18 -6.91
N TYR A 134 1.91 12.47 -6.63
CA TYR A 134 0.95 11.49 -6.14
C TYR A 134 0.66 10.39 -7.17
N ILE A 135 0.52 10.74 -8.46
CA ILE A 135 0.37 9.74 -9.53
C ILE A 135 1.61 8.85 -9.59
N GLY A 136 2.81 9.44 -9.54
CA GLY A 136 4.08 8.71 -9.52
C GLY A 136 4.18 7.76 -8.31
N PHE A 137 3.78 8.23 -7.14
CA PHE A 137 3.75 7.45 -5.91
C PHE A 137 2.83 6.23 -6.00
N VAL A 138 1.61 6.42 -6.52
CA VAL A 138 0.64 5.31 -6.70
C VAL A 138 1.15 4.31 -7.75
N LEU A 139 1.72 4.78 -8.87
CA LEU A 139 2.31 3.92 -9.89
C LEU A 139 3.49 3.10 -9.35
N LEU A 140 4.38 3.75 -8.59
CA LEU A 140 5.51 3.09 -7.91
C LEU A 140 5.00 2.03 -6.93
N GLY A 141 4.00 2.38 -6.12
CA GLY A 141 3.35 1.47 -5.19
C GLY A 141 2.76 0.24 -5.86
N MET A 142 2.03 0.42 -6.96
CA MET A 142 1.49 -0.68 -7.76
C MET A 142 2.61 -1.59 -8.31
N ALA A 143 3.70 -1.03 -8.81
CA ALA A 143 4.84 -1.81 -9.29
C ALA A 143 5.50 -2.63 -8.17
N CYS A 144 5.74 -2.02 -7.01
CA CYS A 144 6.30 -2.70 -5.85
C CYS A 144 5.38 -3.83 -5.35
N LEU A 145 4.06 -3.61 -5.33
CA LEU A 145 3.09 -4.64 -4.94
C LEU A 145 3.08 -5.82 -5.91
N ALA A 146 3.13 -5.56 -7.23
CA ALA A 146 3.18 -6.63 -8.23
C ALA A 146 4.45 -7.49 -8.08
N VAL A 147 5.60 -6.86 -7.85
CA VAL A 147 6.87 -7.56 -7.58
C VAL A 147 6.79 -8.35 -6.27
N GLY A 148 6.24 -7.74 -5.21
CA GLY A 148 6.08 -8.38 -3.92
C GLY A 148 5.13 -9.58 -3.94
N GLU A 149 4.06 -9.52 -4.73
CA GLU A 149 3.14 -10.64 -4.94
C GLU A 149 3.84 -11.80 -5.67
N LEU A 150 4.64 -11.50 -6.70
CA LEU A 150 5.47 -12.51 -7.38
C LEU A 150 6.40 -13.23 -6.40
N PHE A 151 7.11 -12.50 -5.54
CA PHE A 151 7.95 -13.10 -4.51
C PHE A 151 7.13 -13.92 -3.51
N SER A 152 5.95 -13.44 -3.11
CA SER A 152 5.08 -14.18 -2.18
C SER A 152 4.55 -15.51 -2.75
N VAL A 153 4.49 -15.68 -4.07
CA VAL A 153 4.14 -16.95 -4.72
C VAL A 153 5.35 -17.91 -4.75
N LEU A 154 6.56 -17.37 -4.90
CA LEU A 154 7.78 -18.16 -4.93
C LEU A 154 8.17 -18.69 -3.53
N THR A 155 7.75 -18.01 -2.47
CA THR A 155 8.16 -18.33 -1.10
C THR A 155 7.02 -18.95 -0.28
N HIS A 156 7.22 -20.18 0.19
CA HIS A 156 6.22 -20.94 0.95
C HIS A 156 6.18 -20.61 2.46
N ASN A 157 7.12 -19.81 2.96
CA ASN A 157 7.26 -19.49 4.39
C ASN A 157 7.14 -17.99 4.64
N GLN A 158 6.42 -17.59 5.70
CA GLN A 158 6.17 -16.19 6.06
C GLN A 158 7.43 -15.44 6.55
N ILE A 159 8.47 -16.19 6.92
CA ILE A 159 9.60 -15.71 7.72
C ILE A 159 10.93 -15.81 6.95
N VAL A 160 10.98 -16.57 5.85
CA VAL A 160 12.20 -16.83 5.06
C VAL A 160 12.01 -16.29 3.66
#